data_AF-A0AAW4AKB7-F1
#
_entry.id   AF-A0AAW4AKB7-F1
#
_cell.length_a   1.000
_cell.length_b   1.000
_cell.length_c   1.000
_cell.angle_alpha   90.00
_cell.angle_beta   90.00
_cell.angle_gamma   90.00
#
_symmetry.space_group_name_H-M   'P 1'
#
loop_
_entity.id
_entity.type
_entity.pdbx_description
1 polymer ?
#
loop_
_entity_poly.entity_id
_entity_poly.type
_entity_poly.pdbx_seq_one_letter_code
_entity_poly.pdbx_strand_id
1 'polypeptide(L)'
;MKIIKIVLILALFLIALALGAQNQAVVTFNYLIAQGEFHLSTLLGTVFVSGFLLACLLGSSFYFKSQLQVRKLNKQLKKQTAENNAVTSKA
;
A
#
# COMPACT_ATOMS: atom_id res chain seq x y z
N MET A 1 12.10 -16.58 4.58
CA MET A 1 11.62 -15.50 5.49
C MET A 1 10.56 -14.56 4.88
N LYS A 2 10.72 -14.03 3.66
CA LYS A 2 9.73 -13.09 3.06
C LYS A 2 8.36 -13.72 2.77
N ILE A 3 8.35 -14.94 2.22
CA ILE A 3 7.12 -15.68 1.90
C ILE A 3 6.32 -16.03 3.16
N ILE A 4 6.99 -16.48 4.22
CA ILE A 4 6.35 -16.79 5.51
C ILE A 4 5.62 -15.58 6.08
N LYS A 5 6.21 -14.38 6.00
CA LYS A 5 5.55 -13.14 6.43
C LYS A 5 4.28 -12.85 5.63
N ILE A 6 4.32 -13.04 4.31
CA ILE A 6 3.17 -12.82 3.42
C ILE A 6 2.05 -13.82 3.75
N VAL A 7 2.39 -15.11 3.91
CA VAL A 7 1.43 -16.16 4.28
C VAL A 7 0.80 -15.88 5.64
N LEU A 8 1.60 -15.46 6.63
CA LEU A 8 1.10 -15.11 7.96
C LEU A 8 0.10 -13.95 7.90
N ILE A 9 0.41 -12.89 7.14
CA ILE A 9 -0.48 -11.74 6.96
C ILE A 9 -1.78 -12.18 6.27
N LEU A 10 -1.68 -12.99 5.21
CA LEU A 10 -2.85 -13.56 4.52
C LEU A 10 -3.71 -14.41 5.45
N ALA A 11 -3.10 -15.27 6.27
CA ALA A 11 -3.83 -16.10 7.23
C ALA A 11 -4.58 -15.24 8.26
N LEU A 12 -3.92 -14.23 8.84
CA LEU A 12 -4.56 -13.29 9.76
C LEU A 12 -5.72 -12.53 9.09
N PHE A 13 -5.54 -12.12 7.84
CA PHE A 13 -6.58 -11.45 7.07
C PHE A 13 -7.80 -12.34 6.83
N LEU A 14 -7.58 -13.61 6.45
CA LEU A 14 -8.66 -14.59 6.27
C LEU A 14 -9.42 -14.88 7.57
N ILE A 15 -8.70 -14.97 8.71
CA ILE A 15 -9.33 -15.14 10.02
C ILE A 15 -10.20 -13.93 10.35
N ALA A 16 -9.67 -12.71 10.17
CA ALA A 16 -10.45 -11.49 10.40
C ALA A 16 -11.70 -11.42 9.52
N LEU A 17 -11.58 -11.81 8.24
CA LEU A 17 -12.72 -11.87 7.31
C LEU A 17 -13.77 -12.90 7.75
N ALA A 18 -13.33 -14.09 8.18
CA ALA A 18 -14.22 -15.14 8.67
C ALA A 18 -14.95 -14.74 9.96
N LEU A 19 -14.24 -14.07 10.88
CA LEU A 19 -14.84 -13.54 12.11
C LEU A 19 -15.84 -12.41 11.81
N GLY A 20 -15.51 -11.52 10.87
CA GLY A 20 -16.42 -10.50 10.39
C GLY A 20 -17.67 -11.09 9.73
N ALA A 21 -17.51 -12.09 8.86
CA ALA A 21 -18.63 -12.73 8.16
C ALA A 21 -19.60 -13.46 9.11
N GLN A 22 -19.10 -14.03 10.21
CA GLN A 22 -19.94 -14.67 11.22
C GLN A 22 -20.58 -13.69 12.21
N ASN A 23 -20.10 -12.45 12.25
CA ASN A 23 -20.64 -11.43 13.13
C ASN A 23 -21.94 -10.85 12.56
N GLN A 24 -23.07 -11.29 13.12
CA GLN A 24 -24.41 -10.86 12.73
C GLN A 24 -24.86 -9.57 13.44
N ALA A 25 -24.00 -8.94 14.25
CA ALA A 25 -24.37 -7.73 14.98
C ALA A 25 -24.79 -6.61 14.03
N VAL A 26 -25.99 -6.10 14.24
CA VAL A 26 -26.55 -4.94 13.54
C VAL A 26 -26.41 -3.73 14.46
N VAL A 27 -25.99 -2.60 13.88
CA VAL A 27 -25.82 -1.33 14.58
C VAL A 27 -26.54 -0.23 13.82
N THR A 28 -27.15 0.68 14.57
CA THR A 28 -27.70 1.92 14.02
C THR A 28 -26.56 2.90 13.74
N PHE A 29 -26.38 3.24 12.47
CA PHE A 29 -25.39 4.22 12.03
C PHE A 29 -26.07 5.55 11.72
N ASN A 30 -25.66 6.59 12.45
CA ASN A 30 -26.20 7.95 12.30
C ASN A 30 -25.31 8.75 11.32
N TYR A 31 -25.82 8.99 10.13
CA TYR A 31 -25.26 9.97 9.20
C TYR A 31 -25.68 11.39 9.60
N LEU A 32 -25.06 12.39 8.97
CA LEU A 32 -25.29 13.81 9.29
C LEU A 32 -26.76 14.24 9.16
N ILE A 33 -27.56 13.58 8.32
CA ILE A 33 -28.96 13.95 8.02
C ILE A 33 -29.90 12.73 8.08
N ALA A 34 -29.40 11.52 8.34
CA ALA A 34 -30.20 10.30 8.31
C ALA A 34 -29.62 9.22 9.23
N GLN A 35 -30.39 8.17 9.53
CA GLN A 35 -29.93 7.00 10.26
C GLN A 35 -30.26 5.73 9.47
N GLY A 36 -29.42 4.71 9.58
CA GLY A 36 -29.65 3.41 8.93
C GLY A 36 -29.10 2.25 9.77
N GLU A 37 -29.72 1.08 9.64
CA GLU A 37 -29.30 -0.15 10.31
C GLU A 37 -28.36 -0.93 9.40
N PHE A 38 -27.16 -1.23 9.88
CA PHE A 38 -26.16 -1.98 9.11
C PHE A 38 -25.48 -3.04 9.95
N HIS A 39 -25.06 -4.12 9.30
CA HIS A 39 -24.15 -5.06 9.95
C HIS A 39 -22.82 -4.38 10.25
N LEU A 40 -22.36 -4.53 11.49
CA LEU A 40 -21.11 -3.95 11.98
C LEU A 40 -19.93 -4.33 11.07
N SER A 41 -19.91 -5.58 10.62
CA SER A 41 -18.88 -6.12 9.73
C SER A 41 -18.82 -5.43 8.38
N THR A 42 -19.96 -5.03 7.82
CA THR A 42 -20.02 -4.33 6.53
C THR A 42 -19.45 -2.91 6.66
N LEU A 43 -19.79 -2.22 7.75
CA LEU A 43 -19.24 -0.90 8.07
C LEU A 43 -17.72 -0.96 8.22
N LEU A 44 -17.21 -1.83 9.11
CA LEU A 44 -15.77 -2.00 9.33
C LEU A 44 -15.05 -2.41 8.05
N GLY A 45 -15.59 -3.38 7.31
CA GLY A 45 -15.00 -3.85 6.06
C GLY A 45 -14.90 -2.75 5.01
N THR A 46 -15.95 -1.94 4.86
CA THR A 46 -15.97 -0.83 3.89
C THR A 46 -14.95 0.25 4.24
N VAL A 47 -14.88 0.64 5.52
CA VAL A 47 -13.89 1.63 5.99
C VAL A 47 -12.47 1.10 5.85
N PHE A 48 -12.24 -0.18 6.19
CA PHE A 48 -10.93 -0.80 6.05
C PHE A 48 -10.47 -0.86 4.58
N VAL A 49 -11.31 -1.35 3.67
CA VAL A 49 -10.97 -1.47 2.25
C VAL A 49 -10.74 -0.10 1.62
N SER A 50 -11.61 0.89 1.91
CA SER A 50 -11.42 2.25 1.40
C SER A 50 -10.13 2.89 1.92
N GLY A 51 -9.84 2.77 3.22
CA GLY A 51 -8.60 3.23 3.82
C GLY A 51 -7.36 2.53 3.25
N PHE A 52 -7.42 1.22 3.05
CA PHE A 52 -6.34 0.43 2.47
C PHE A 52 -6.06 0.84 1.01
N LEU A 53 -7.11 1.00 0.19
CA LEU A 53 -6.97 1.46 -1.20
C LEU A 53 -6.34 2.85 -1.26
N LEU A 54 -6.79 3.78 -0.40
CA LEU A 54 -6.19 5.12 -0.32
C LEU A 54 -4.72 5.07 0.08
N ALA A 55 -4.38 4.30 1.12
CA ALA A 55 -3.00 4.13 1.56
C ALA A 55 -2.12 3.48 0.46
N CYS A 56 -2.64 2.45 -0.22
CA CYS A 56 -1.96 1.82 -1.34
C CYS A 56 -1.73 2.79 -2.50
N LEU A 57 -2.73 3.60 -2.87
CA LEU A 57 -2.60 4.59 -3.95
C LEU A 57 -1.54 5.63 -3.62
N LEU A 58 -1.59 6.21 -2.41
CA LEU A 58 -0.61 7.20 -1.97
C LEU A 58 0.80 6.58 -1.86
N GLY A 59 0.93 5.46 -1.16
CA GLY A 59 2.21 4.78 -0.95
C GLY A 59 2.85 4.31 -2.26
N SER A 60 2.07 3.70 -3.15
CA SER A 60 2.58 3.24 -4.46
C SER A 60 2.99 4.41 -5.34
N SER A 61 2.24 5.52 -5.32
CA SER A 61 2.60 6.73 -6.09
C SER A 61 3.93 7.33 -5.64
N PHE A 62 4.15 7.43 -4.33
CA PHE A 62 5.42 7.90 -3.77
C PHE A 62 6.58 6.94 -4.09
N TYR A 63 6.37 5.64 -3.89
CA TYR A 63 7.37 4.62 -4.19
C TYR A 63 7.77 4.65 -5.67
N PHE A 64 6.78 4.72 -6.57
CA PHE A 64 7.01 4.79 -8.01
C PHE A 64 7.82 6.03 -8.40
N LYS A 65 7.47 7.20 -7.87
CA LYS A 65 8.25 8.44 -8.09
C LYS A 65 9.69 8.30 -7.60
N SER A 66 9.90 7.75 -6.41
CA SER A 66 11.24 7.50 -5.86
C SER A 66 12.06 6.59 -6.77
N GLN A 67 11.45 5.50 -7.27
CA GLN A 67 12.12 4.57 -8.18
C GLN A 67 12.49 5.21 -9.52
N LEU A 68 11.66 6.12 -10.05
CA LEU A 68 12.01 6.89 -11.25
C LEU A 68 13.19 7.83 -11.01
N GLN A 69 13.24 8.52 -9.86
CA GLN A 69 14.37 9.38 -9.51
C GLN A 69 15.66 8.58 -9.39
N VAL A 70 15.63 7.45 -8.67
CA VAL A 70 16.78 6.54 -8.52
C VAL A 70 17.29 6.08 -9.89
N ARG A 71 16.40 5.73 -10.82
CA ARG A 71 16.78 5.36 -12.20
C ARG A 71 17.44 6.52 -12.94
N LYS A 72 16.90 7.74 -12.81
CA LYS A 72 17.44 8.93 -13.48
C LYS A 72 18.83 9.31 -12.95
N LEU A 73 18.99 9.32 -11.64
CA LEU A 73 20.26 9.59 -10.95
C LEU A 73 21.32 8.54 -11.32
N ASN A 74 20.97 7.25 -11.32
CA ASN A 74 21.91 6.21 -11.73
C ASN A 74 22.36 6.35 -13.19
N LYS A 75 21.48 6.80 -14.11
CA LYS A 75 21.88 7.09 -15.49
C LYS A 75 22.86 8.26 -15.57
N GLN A 76 22.62 9.33 -14.81
CA GLN A 76 23.51 10.49 -14.76
C GLN A 76 24.87 10.12 -14.17
N LEU A 77 24.89 9.35 -13.07
CA LEU A 77 26.13 8.85 -12.47
C LEU A 77 26.94 8.03 -13.48
N LYS A 78 26.33 7.07 -14.18
CA LYS A 78 27.05 6.28 -15.19
C LYS A 78 27.67 7.13 -16.29
N LYS A 79 26.97 8.16 -16.76
CA LYS A 79 27.48 9.10 -17.78
C LYS A 79 28.69 9.89 -17.25
N GLN A 80 28.57 10.45 -16.05
CA GLN A 80 29.65 11.20 -15.41
C GLN A 80 30.87 10.33 -15.11
N THR A 81 30.68 9.10 -14.63
CA THR A 81 31.80 8.16 -14.40
C THR A 81 32.50 7.80 -15.71
N ALA A 82 31.77 7.58 -16.80
CA ALA A 82 32.36 7.30 -18.11
C ALA A 82 33.14 8.50 -18.67
N GLU A 83 32.61 9.72 -18.55
CA GLU A 83 33.30 10.96 -18.93
C GLU A 83 34.57 11.18 -18.11
N ASN A 84 34.51 11.00 -16.79
CA ASN A 84 35.67 11.17 -15.90
C ASN A 84 36.79 10.14 -16.20
N ASN A 85 36.42 8.88 -16.46
CA ASN A 85 37.38 7.84 -16.86
C ASN A 85 38.04 8.14 -18.23
N ALA A 86 37.30 8.75 -19.16
CA ALA A 86 37.86 9.15 -20.47
C ALA A 86 38.80 10.34 -20.37
N VAL A 87 38.63 11.23 -19.39
CA VAL A 87 39.54 12.35 -19.11
C VAL A 87 40.82 11.86 -18.43
N THR A 88 40.71 10.99 -17.42
CA THR A 88 41.87 10.42 -16.72
C THR A 88 42.71 9.47 -17.59
N SER A 89 42.11 8.81 -18.59
CA SER A 89 42.84 8.00 -19.57
C SER A 89 43.61 8.81 -20.62
N LYS A 90 43.34 10.12 -20.75
CA LYS A 90 43.99 11.00 -21.74
C LYS A 90 45.07 11.91 -21.13
N ALA A 91 45.19 11.92 -19.80
CA ALA A 91 46.24 12.61 -19.05
C ALA A 91 47.37 11.65 -18.72
#